data_AF-A0A7X1BSB0-F1
#
_entry.id   AF-A0A7X1BSB0-F1
#
_cell.length_a   1.000
_cell.length_b   1.000
_cell.length_c   1.000
_cell.angle_alpha   90.00
_cell.angle_beta   90.00
_cell.angle_gamma   90.00
#
_symmetry.space_group_name_H-M   'P 1'
#
loop_
_entity.id
_entity.type
_entity.pdbx_description
1 polymer ?
#
loop_
_entity_poly.entity_id
_entity_poly.type
_entity_poly.pdbx_seq_one_letter_code
_entity_poly.pdbx_strand_id
1 'polypeptide(L)'
;MYSTFRANVPTTWPAVVILSARHGFIDGGQIIEPYEQRMTAERAEEMIAELAVFDSNEWPSGVRSILLAGGKTYQLVMRAAIERRIKIGLLNADIIIEHTTGGIGYQRAQLGSYLRNLAHG
;
A
#
# COMPACT_ATOMS: atom_id res chain seq x y z
N MET A 1 12.11 -5.02 -1.47
CA MET A 1 11.15 -4.19 -0.71
C MET A 1 11.12 -4.62 0.74
N TYR A 2 10.76 -5.88 1.04
CA TYR A 2 10.72 -6.37 2.43
C TYR A 2 12.05 -6.22 3.20
N SER A 3 13.19 -6.54 2.59
CA SER A 3 14.50 -6.33 3.21
C SER A 3 14.77 -4.86 3.55
N THR A 4 14.42 -3.94 2.65
CA THR A 4 14.51 -2.49 2.88
C THR A 4 13.59 -2.02 3.99
N PHE A 5 12.34 -2.53 4.03
CA PHE A 5 11.40 -2.24 5.10
C PHE A 5 12.00 -2.63 6.45
N ARG A 6 12.43 -3.89 6.60
CA ARG A 6 13.03 -4.40 7.83
C ARG A 6 14.27 -3.63 8.30
N ALA A 7 15.08 -3.14 7.37
CA ALA A 7 16.30 -2.41 7.69
C ALA A 7 16.06 -0.96 8.14
N ASN A 8 14.86 -0.40 7.89
CA ASN A 8 14.57 1.02 8.14
C ASN A 8 13.32 1.25 9.01
N VAL A 9 12.59 0.19 9.37
CA VAL A 9 11.38 0.29 10.18
C VAL A 9 11.73 0.87 11.57
N PRO A 10 10.98 1.86 12.06
CA PRO A 10 11.16 2.38 13.42
C PRO A 10 10.79 1.34 14.48
N THR A 11 11.13 1.63 15.74
CA THR A 11 10.80 0.75 16.88
C THR A 11 9.29 0.49 16.97
N THR A 12 8.47 1.53 16.77
CA THR A 12 7.03 1.38 16.59
C THR A 12 6.76 1.05 15.13
N TRP A 13 6.28 -0.16 14.85
CA TRP A 13 6.03 -0.58 13.49
C TRP A 13 4.86 0.20 12.87
N PRO A 14 5.01 0.73 11.64
CA PRO A 14 3.88 1.25 10.91
C PRO A 14 2.98 0.10 10.48
N ALA A 15 1.70 0.39 10.30
CA ALA A 15 0.79 -0.55 9.66
C ALA A 15 1.23 -0.81 8.22
N VAL A 16 1.23 -2.09 7.82
CA VAL A 16 1.59 -2.52 6.48
C VAL A 16 0.39 -3.23 5.87
N VAL A 17 -0.09 -2.72 4.74
CA VAL A 17 -1.13 -3.35 3.94
C VAL A 17 -0.52 -3.75 2.61
N ILE A 18 -0.69 -5.00 2.21
CA ILE A 18 -0.16 -5.56 0.96
C ILE A 18 -1.30 -5.65 -0.05
N LEU A 19 -1.09 -5.17 -1.27
CA LEU A 19 -1.99 -5.42 -2.38
C LEU A 19 -1.54 -6.67 -3.16
N SER A 20 -2.36 -7.70 -3.14
CA SER A 20 -2.24 -8.91 -3.95
C SER A 20 -3.14 -8.81 -5.19
N ALA A 21 -2.61 -9.19 -6.36
CA ALA A 21 -3.43 -9.32 -7.57
C ALA A 21 -4.50 -10.42 -7.45
N ARG A 22 -4.32 -11.39 -6.54
CA ARG A 22 -5.25 -12.49 -6.28
C ARG A 22 -6.22 -12.16 -5.16
N HIS A 23 -5.70 -11.70 -4.03
CA HIS A 23 -6.43 -11.62 -2.77
C HIS A 23 -6.92 -10.21 -2.42
N GLY A 24 -6.59 -9.18 -3.21
CA GLY A 24 -6.89 -7.81 -2.84
C GLY A 24 -5.96 -7.28 -1.76
N PHE A 25 -6.45 -6.37 -0.93
CA PHE A 25 -5.70 -5.84 0.20
C PHE A 25 -5.67 -6.88 1.33
N ILE A 26 -4.48 -7.23 1.79
CA ILE A 26 -4.22 -8.18 2.88
C ILE A 26 -3.34 -7.53 3.96
N ASP A 27 -3.46 -7.99 5.20
CA ASP A 27 -2.59 -7.54 6.29
C ASP A 27 -1.13 -7.97 6.03
N GLY A 28 -0.16 -7.13 6.40
CA GLY A 28 1.26 -7.39 6.16
C GLY A 28 1.82 -8.61 6.91
N GLY A 29 1.15 -9.07 7.97
CA GLY A 29 1.47 -10.28 8.71
C GLY A 29 0.71 -11.52 8.25
N GLN A 30 -0.24 -11.39 7.32
CA GLN A 30 -1.03 -12.52 6.82
C GLN A 30 -0.16 -13.50 6.04
N ILE A 31 -0.18 -14.78 6.45
CA ILE A 31 0.44 -15.87 5.71
C ILE A 31 -0.49 -16.24 4.54
N ILE A 32 0.08 -16.27 3.33
CA ILE A 32 -0.62 -16.67 2.11
C ILE A 32 0.14 -17.81 1.44
N GLU A 33 -0.60 -18.75 0.87
CA GLU A 33 -0.02 -19.83 0.06
C GLU A 33 0.72 -19.26 -1.16
N PRO A 34 1.83 -19.89 -1.61
CA PRO A 34 2.51 -19.46 -2.82
C PRO A 34 1.57 -19.42 -4.03
N TYR A 35 1.64 -18.35 -4.80
CA TYR A 35 0.89 -18.21 -6.05
C TYR A 35 1.67 -17.33 -7.03
N GLU A 36 1.40 -17.53 -8.32
CA GLU A 36 1.89 -16.64 -9.38
C GLU A 36 0.71 -15.98 -10.08
N GLN A 37 0.42 -14.74 -9.68
CA GLN A 37 -0.51 -13.88 -10.38
C GLN A 37 0.03 -12.45 -10.37
N ARG A 38 0.26 -11.89 -11.56
CA ARG A 38 0.75 -10.52 -11.73
C ARG A 38 -0.42 -9.55 -11.89
N MET A 39 -0.25 -8.33 -11.39
CA MET A 39 -1.17 -7.22 -11.68
C MET A 39 -0.91 -6.69 -13.10
N THR A 40 -1.68 -7.18 -14.08
CA THR A 40 -1.75 -6.59 -15.42
C THR A 40 -2.59 -5.32 -15.41
N ALA A 41 -2.68 -4.62 -16.55
CA ALA A 41 -3.54 -3.44 -16.66
C ALA A 41 -5.03 -3.83 -16.55
N GLU A 42 -5.41 -4.89 -17.24
CA GLU A 42 -6.78 -5.43 -17.26
C GLU A 42 -7.19 -5.90 -15.86
N ARG A 43 -6.27 -6.57 -15.14
CA ARG A 43 -6.52 -6.99 -13.76
C ARG A 43 -6.68 -5.80 -12.82
N ALA A 44 -5.90 -4.73 -13.02
CA ALA A 44 -6.04 -3.52 -12.23
C ALA A 44 -7.41 -2.86 -12.46
N GLU A 45 -7.85 -2.79 -13.72
CA GLU A 45 -9.18 -2.26 -14.09
C GLU A 45 -10.31 -3.09 -13.48
N GLU A 46 -10.24 -4.41 -13.57
CA GLU A 46 -11.20 -5.33 -12.93
C GLU A 46 -11.27 -5.10 -11.42
N MET A 47 -10.11 -5.04 -10.75
CA MET A 47 -10.05 -4.80 -9.31
C MET A 47 -10.57 -3.42 -8.91
N ILE A 48 -10.39 -2.40 -9.75
CA ILE A 48 -10.94 -1.06 -9.50
C ILE A 48 -12.46 -1.04 -9.68
N ALA A 49 -12.98 -1.75 -10.68
CA ALA A 49 -14.43 -1.87 -10.90
C ALA A 49 -15.12 -2.57 -9.72
N GLU A 50 -14.48 -3.59 -9.14
CA GLU A 50 -15.01 -4.38 -8.03
C GLU A 50 -14.32 -4.08 -6.69
N LEU A 51 -13.82 -2.86 -6.51
CA LEU A 51 -12.90 -2.52 -5.43
C LEU A 51 -13.40 -2.84 -4.03
N ALA A 52 -14.71 -2.72 -3.80
CA ALA A 52 -15.32 -3.06 -2.51
C ALA A 52 -15.13 -4.53 -2.11
N VAL A 53 -14.99 -5.44 -3.09
CA VAL A 53 -14.73 -6.87 -2.87
C VAL A 53 -13.29 -7.09 -2.42
N PHE A 54 -12.35 -6.32 -2.98
CA PHE A 54 -10.91 -6.47 -2.72
C PHE A 54 -10.39 -5.62 -1.55
N ASP A 55 -11.14 -4.61 -1.13
CA ASP A 55 -10.80 -3.65 -0.05
C ASP A 55 -11.65 -3.91 1.21
N SER A 56 -11.77 -5.18 1.61
CA SER A 56 -12.57 -5.60 2.77
C SER A 56 -11.83 -5.51 4.11
N ASN A 57 -10.51 -5.33 4.09
CA ASN A 57 -9.71 -5.26 5.31
C ASN A 57 -9.91 -3.95 6.07
N GLU A 58 -9.90 -4.03 7.39
CA GLU A 58 -9.84 -2.83 8.22
C GLU A 58 -8.47 -2.17 8.09
N TRP A 59 -8.46 -0.84 7.92
CA TRP A 59 -7.24 -0.05 8.00
C TRP A 59 -7.21 0.61 9.38
N PRO A 60 -6.02 0.88 9.94
CA PRO A 60 -5.93 1.54 11.23
C PRO A 60 -6.66 2.90 11.21
N SER A 61 -7.29 3.26 12.32
CA SER A 61 -7.84 4.61 12.50
C SER A 61 -6.72 5.65 12.66
N GLY A 62 -6.98 6.89 12.26
CA GLY A 62 -6.05 8.00 12.52
C GLY A 62 -4.79 8.00 11.64
N VAL A 63 -4.84 7.37 10.46
CA VAL A 63 -3.73 7.43 9.50
C VAL A 63 -3.51 8.88 9.04
N ARG A 64 -2.28 9.38 9.23
CA ARG A 64 -1.87 10.73 8.83
C ARG A 64 -1.06 10.75 7.52
N SER A 65 -0.38 9.66 7.20
CA SER A 65 0.43 9.52 5.99
C SER A 65 0.43 8.08 5.48
N ILE A 66 0.42 7.93 4.15
CA ILE A 66 0.50 6.66 3.45
C ILE A 66 1.57 6.76 2.35
N LEU A 67 2.47 5.79 2.30
CA LEU A 67 3.37 5.57 1.16
C LEU A 67 2.87 4.42 0.29
N LEU A 68 2.58 4.71 -0.98
CA LEU A 68 2.31 3.71 -2.01
C LEU A 68 3.61 3.18 -2.60
N ALA A 69 3.91 1.92 -2.36
CA ALA A 69 5.12 1.27 -2.83
C ALA A 69 4.78 0.11 -3.77
N GLY A 70 5.25 0.15 -5.02
CA GLY A 70 4.99 -0.89 -6.01
C GLY A 70 5.06 -0.42 -7.45
N GLY A 71 4.76 -1.32 -8.38
CA GLY A 71 4.67 -0.99 -9.81
C GLY A 71 3.45 -0.12 -10.15
N LYS A 72 3.46 0.51 -11.33
CA LYS A 72 2.41 1.44 -11.78
C LYS A 72 0.99 0.85 -11.67
N THR A 73 0.79 -0.39 -12.11
CA THR A 73 -0.52 -1.05 -12.06
C THR A 73 -1.02 -1.26 -10.64
N TYR A 74 -0.12 -1.63 -9.71
CA TYR A 74 -0.46 -1.74 -8.29
C TYR A 74 -0.82 -0.38 -7.68
N GLN A 75 -0.03 0.67 -7.98
CA GLN A 75 -0.29 2.01 -7.45
C GLN A 75 -1.64 2.59 -7.92
N LEU A 76 -2.10 2.23 -9.12
CA LEU A 76 -3.44 2.62 -9.60
C LEU A 76 -4.55 2.08 -8.70
N VAL A 77 -4.51 0.77 -8.39
CA VAL A 77 -5.49 0.13 -7.51
C VAL A 77 -5.39 0.67 -6.08
N MET A 78 -4.18 0.86 -5.56
CA MET A 78 -3.95 1.44 -4.23
C MET A 78 -4.54 2.85 -4.10
N ARG A 79 -4.36 3.69 -5.14
CA ARG A 79 -4.92 5.04 -5.17
C ARG A 79 -6.44 5.01 -5.18
N ALA A 80 -7.05 4.18 -6.02
CA ALA A 80 -8.50 4.02 -6.07
C ALA A 80 -9.07 3.60 -4.71
N ALA A 81 -8.37 2.74 -3.96
CA ALA A 81 -8.80 2.30 -2.62
C ALA A 81 -8.78 3.45 -1.60
N ILE A 82 -7.72 4.27 -1.62
CA ILE A 82 -7.63 5.46 -0.77
C ILE A 82 -8.75 6.44 -1.10
N GLU A 83 -8.97 6.75 -2.38
CA GLU A 83 -10.02 7.66 -2.84
C GLU A 83 -11.40 7.18 -2.40
N ARG A 84 -11.69 5.88 -2.57
CA ARG A 84 -12.93 5.26 -2.10
C ARG A 84 -13.09 5.43 -0.58
N ARG A 85 -12.05 5.12 0.20
CA ARG A 85 -12.07 5.20 1.67
C ARG A 85 -12.28 6.62 2.18
N ILE A 86 -11.66 7.61 1.55
CA ILE A 86 -11.91 9.02 1.83
C ILE A 86 -13.39 9.34 1.57
N LYS A 87 -13.93 8.92 0.41
CA LYS A 87 -15.32 9.17 0.02
C LYS A 87 -16.34 8.58 1.00
N ILE A 88 -16.05 7.42 1.61
CA ILE A 88 -16.93 6.78 2.59
C ILE A 88 -16.60 7.11 4.05
N GLY A 89 -15.70 8.08 4.29
CA GLY A 89 -15.37 8.57 5.64
C GLY A 89 -14.48 7.64 6.48
N LEU A 90 -13.82 6.65 5.87
CA LEU A 90 -12.88 5.76 6.56
C LEU A 90 -11.46 6.32 6.63
N LEU A 91 -11.13 7.31 5.79
CA LEU A 91 -9.87 8.06 5.84
C LEU A 91 -10.17 9.55 5.80
N ASN A 92 -9.34 10.35 6.48
CA ASN A 92 -9.43 11.80 6.40
C ASN A 92 -8.97 12.29 5.03
N ALA A 93 -9.60 13.35 4.53
CA ALA A 93 -9.28 13.92 3.22
C ALA A 93 -7.93 14.68 3.19
N ASP A 94 -7.38 15.05 4.35
CA ASP A 94 -6.11 15.76 4.52
C ASP A 94 -4.89 14.82 4.70
N ILE A 95 -5.09 13.51 4.53
CA ILE A 95 -4.03 12.52 4.62
C ILE A 95 -2.92 12.77 3.58
N ILE A 96 -1.67 12.64 4.01
CA ILE A 96 -0.52 12.77 3.12
C ILE A 96 -0.36 11.48 2.32
N ILE A 97 -0.37 11.57 0.99
CA ILE A 97 -0.22 10.40 0.10
C ILE A 97 1.06 10.56 -0.71
N GLU A 98 2.06 9.75 -0.39
CA GLU A 98 3.31 9.64 -1.13
C GLU A 98 3.29 8.38 -2.01
N HIS A 99 4.08 8.37 -3.08
CA HIS A 99 4.21 7.19 -3.93
C HIS A 99 5.64 7.04 -4.44
N THR A 100 6.12 5.80 -4.48
CA THR A 100 7.46 5.52 -4.98
C THR A 100 7.50 5.66 -6.50
N THR A 101 8.56 6.26 -7.03
CA THR A 101 8.78 6.40 -8.48
C THR A 101 10.13 5.82 -8.91
N GLY A 102 10.31 5.63 -10.22
CA GLY A 102 11.56 5.11 -10.80
C GLY A 102 11.76 3.60 -10.61
N GLY A 103 12.97 3.14 -10.94
CA GLY A 103 13.36 1.74 -10.84
C GLY A 103 13.45 1.24 -9.39
N ILE A 104 13.54 -0.09 -9.21
CA ILE A 104 13.48 -0.73 -7.89
C ILE A 104 14.51 -0.19 -6.87
N GLY A 105 15.69 0.24 -7.32
CA GLY A 105 16.70 0.87 -6.46
C GLY A 105 16.20 2.20 -5.86
N TYR A 106 15.63 3.06 -6.70
CA TYR A 106 15.04 4.34 -6.26
C TYR A 106 13.84 4.12 -5.35
N GLN A 107 12.98 3.16 -5.66
CA GLN A 107 11.81 2.86 -4.81
C GLN A 107 12.24 2.38 -3.41
N ARG A 108 13.30 1.57 -3.32
CA ARG A 108 13.88 1.16 -2.03
C ARG A 108 14.45 2.36 -1.26
N ALA A 109 15.16 3.27 -1.93
CA ALA A 109 15.68 4.47 -1.30
C ALA A 109 14.55 5.36 -0.74
N GLN A 110 13.49 5.58 -1.51
CA GLN A 110 12.29 6.32 -1.10
C GLN A 110 11.59 5.66 0.09
N LEU A 111 11.36 4.34 0.05
CA LEU A 111 10.80 3.59 1.18
C LEU A 111 11.65 3.75 2.44
N GLY A 112 12.97 3.59 2.33
CA GLY A 112 13.87 3.77 3.46
C GLY A 112 13.81 5.18 4.04
N SER A 113 13.75 6.21 3.19
CA SER A 113 13.61 7.60 3.62
C SER A 113 12.30 7.83 4.37
N TYR A 114 11.19 7.35 3.80
CA TYR A 114 9.86 7.46 4.42
C TYR A 114 9.84 6.83 5.81
N LEU A 115 10.32 5.58 5.94
CA LEU A 115 10.30 4.86 7.22
C LEU A 115 11.17 5.53 8.30
N ARG A 116 12.34 6.08 7.94
CA ARG A 116 13.17 6.82 8.89
C ARG A 116 12.52 8.13 9.32
N ASN A 117 11.80 8.81 8.43
CA ASN A 117 11.10 10.04 8.76
C ASN A 117 9.90 9.80 9.69
N LEU A 118 9.26 8.63 9.63
CA LEU A 118 8.22 8.24 10.60
C LEU A 118 8.74 8.17 12.04
N ALA A 119 10.04 7.96 12.26
CA ALA A 119 10.63 7.94 13.59
C ALA A 119 10.78 9.35 14.21
N HIS A 120 10.60 10.40 13.41
CA HIS A 120 10.92 11.78 13.75
C HIS A 120 9.72 12.73 13.76
N GLY A 121 8.49 12.24 13.54
CA GLY A 121 7.25 13.03 13.53
C GLY A 121 6.13 12.42 14.35
#